data_AF-A0A2N1QN67-F1
#
_entry.id   AF-A0A2N1QN67-F1
#
_cell.length_a   1.000
_cell.length_b   1.000
_cell.length_c   1.000
_cell.angle_alpha   90.00
_cell.angle_beta   90.00
_cell.angle_gamma   90.00
#
_symmetry.space_group_name_H-M   'P 1'
#
loop_
_entity.id
_entity.type
_entity.pdbx_description
1 polymer ?
#
loop_
_entity_poly.entity_id
_entity_poly.type
_entity_poly.pdbx_seq_one_letter_code
_entity_poly.pdbx_strand_id
1 'polypeptide(L)'
;MKLKLACVQMRARSAEHRGEALQSALRMIDAAVDGGARMALMPETFYPSYYLGGIDPAWSWRGAFSALSEKAAERRIYLAAGIVLEDGGSLRNAAVLWGPDGKERLRTYKSNLWHFDERYVEPGLSFDVAETPWGPVGMMICADGRIPEIARILALKGARLILDPTNLVASGRDSSRLSSPQLEYMLCARAAENGLWIAVANKVGLEAESVLNCGGSCVVDPYGEKVASLGSAGEDILFVDVDLDAAPHTLPARAPEKYGAIAKKKENTRAFQSLSESLPPLAEDEIFLGVAQFSYKGTADYLKRAARMLTRSADQGASLVCLPGTPSCSGDEIAAALSPSLAGEKCMAACA
;
A
#
# COMPACT_ATOMS: atom_id res chain seq x y z
N MET A 1 -29.14 -3.42 7.39
CA MET A 1 -29.29 -3.12 5.95
C MET A 1 -28.03 -3.57 5.24
N LYS A 2 -28.10 -4.35 4.15
CA LYS A 2 -26.89 -4.85 3.48
C LYS A 2 -26.23 -3.77 2.61
N LEU A 3 -24.91 -3.63 2.74
CA LEU A 3 -24.06 -2.80 1.90
C LEU A 3 -23.50 -3.66 0.76
N LYS A 4 -23.80 -3.30 -0.49
CA LYS A 4 -23.07 -3.87 -1.64
C LYS A 4 -21.76 -3.10 -1.84
N LEU A 5 -20.65 -3.71 -1.45
CA LEU A 5 -19.30 -3.15 -1.52
C LEU A 5 -18.56 -3.66 -2.76
N ALA A 6 -17.80 -2.79 -3.41
CA ALA A 6 -16.85 -3.14 -4.47
C ALA A 6 -15.41 -2.89 -4.01
N CYS A 7 -14.56 -3.92 -4.01
CA CYS A 7 -13.11 -3.77 -3.82
C CYS A 7 -12.43 -3.87 -5.19
N VAL A 8 -11.78 -2.79 -5.62
CA VAL A 8 -11.20 -2.70 -6.96
C VAL A 8 -9.76 -3.18 -6.93
N GLN A 9 -9.45 -4.21 -7.72
CA GLN A 9 -8.09 -4.67 -7.97
C GLN A 9 -7.60 -4.12 -9.31
N MET A 10 -6.59 -3.26 -9.29
CA MET A 10 -6.09 -2.62 -10.52
C MET A 10 -4.60 -2.77 -10.72
N ARG A 11 -4.15 -2.57 -11.95
CA ARG A 11 -2.74 -2.67 -12.29
C ARG A 11 -1.94 -1.54 -11.66
N ALA A 12 -0.83 -1.90 -11.02
CA ALA A 12 0.14 -0.93 -10.53
C ALA A 12 0.81 -0.20 -11.70
N ARG A 13 0.99 1.11 -11.56
CA ARG A 13 1.54 1.98 -12.61
C ARG A 13 2.54 2.95 -11.99
N SER A 14 3.66 3.13 -12.66
CA SER A 14 4.68 4.12 -12.30
C SER A 14 4.15 5.54 -12.46
N ALA A 15 4.74 6.52 -11.76
CA ALA A 15 4.34 7.93 -11.78
C ALA A 15 4.26 8.56 -13.20
N GLU A 16 5.07 8.07 -14.14
CA GLU A 16 5.05 8.49 -15.56
C GLU A 16 3.71 8.17 -16.25
N HIS A 17 2.99 7.15 -15.78
CA HIS A 17 1.69 6.70 -16.28
C HIS A 17 0.51 7.10 -15.36
N ARG A 18 0.70 8.06 -14.45
CA ARG A 18 -0.33 8.51 -13.49
C ARG A 18 -1.66 8.92 -14.14
N GLY A 19 -1.61 9.51 -15.34
CA GLY A 19 -2.81 9.88 -16.10
C GLY A 19 -3.62 8.67 -16.54
N GLU A 20 -2.95 7.63 -17.04
CA GLU A 20 -3.59 6.36 -17.38
C GLU A 20 -4.15 5.66 -16.15
N ALA A 21 -3.43 5.72 -15.01
CA ALA A 21 -3.87 5.17 -13.74
C ALA A 21 -5.20 5.82 -13.28
N LEU A 22 -5.27 7.16 -13.31
CA LEU A 22 -6.48 7.90 -12.98
C LEU A 22 -7.63 7.56 -13.94
N GLN A 23 -7.39 7.51 -15.25
CA GLN A 23 -8.43 7.14 -16.21
C GLN A 23 -8.92 5.71 -16.03
N SER A 24 -8.03 4.77 -15.67
CA SER A 24 -8.42 3.40 -15.33
C SER A 24 -9.29 3.37 -14.08
N ALA A 25 -8.89 4.09 -13.03
CA ALA A 25 -9.65 4.21 -11.79
C ALA A 25 -11.07 4.71 -12.03
N LEU A 26 -11.23 5.80 -12.81
CA LEU A 26 -12.55 6.36 -13.12
C LEU A 26 -13.45 5.36 -13.84
N ARG A 27 -12.93 4.61 -14.83
CA ARG A 27 -13.70 3.54 -15.51
C ARG A 27 -14.08 2.40 -14.58
N MET A 28 -13.18 1.98 -13.69
CA MET A 28 -13.48 0.91 -12.73
C MET A 28 -14.49 1.35 -11.67
N ILE A 29 -14.51 2.65 -11.30
CA ILE A 29 -15.55 3.22 -10.44
C ILE A 29 -16.92 3.18 -11.16
N ASP A 30 -16.97 3.55 -12.44
CA ASP A 30 -18.19 3.46 -13.24
C ASP A 30 -18.70 2.00 -13.27
N ALA A 31 -17.81 1.04 -13.55
CA ALA A 31 -18.13 -0.39 -13.56
C ALA A 31 -18.56 -0.92 -12.17
N ALA A 32 -17.97 -0.46 -11.08
CA ALA A 32 -18.40 -0.81 -9.73
C ALA A 32 -19.85 -0.36 -9.47
N VAL A 33 -20.19 0.86 -9.89
CA VAL A 33 -21.56 1.41 -9.77
C VAL A 33 -22.53 0.64 -10.66
N ASP A 34 -22.14 0.32 -11.91
CA ASP A 34 -22.97 -0.48 -12.84
C ASP A 34 -23.19 -1.90 -12.32
N GLY A 35 -22.22 -2.45 -11.56
CA GLY A 35 -22.38 -3.69 -10.79
C GLY A 35 -23.29 -3.56 -9.56
N GLY A 36 -23.83 -2.37 -9.29
CA GLY A 36 -24.77 -2.07 -8.21
C GLY A 36 -24.09 -1.74 -6.87
N ALA A 37 -22.78 -1.50 -6.84
CA ALA A 37 -22.09 -1.13 -5.62
C ALA A 37 -22.59 0.21 -5.08
N ARG A 38 -22.70 0.30 -3.75
CA ARG A 38 -23.06 1.52 -3.02
C ARG A 38 -21.85 2.15 -2.32
N MET A 39 -20.77 1.39 -2.23
CA MET A 39 -19.45 1.84 -1.82
C MET A 39 -18.39 1.17 -2.70
N ALA A 40 -17.37 1.92 -3.11
CA ALA A 40 -16.22 1.40 -3.85
C ALA A 40 -14.92 1.75 -3.10
N LEU A 41 -14.03 0.78 -3.00
CA LEU A 41 -12.70 0.92 -2.41
C LEU A 41 -11.63 0.74 -3.50
N MET A 42 -10.79 1.76 -3.66
CA MET A 42 -9.66 1.77 -4.58
C MET A 42 -8.34 1.51 -3.82
N PRO A 43 -7.30 0.99 -4.48
CA PRO A 43 -6.03 0.68 -3.82
C PRO A 43 -5.24 1.87 -3.28
N GLU A 44 -4.23 1.57 -2.47
CA GLU A 44 -3.24 2.52 -1.94
C GLU A 44 -2.43 3.14 -3.08
N THR A 45 -2.18 4.45 -2.97
CA THR A 45 -1.28 5.19 -3.87
C THR A 45 -1.46 4.81 -5.35
N PHE A 46 -2.70 4.59 -5.79
CA PHE A 46 -2.95 4.31 -7.21
C PHE A 46 -2.66 5.56 -8.05
N TYR A 47 -2.68 6.73 -7.41
CA TYR A 47 -2.22 8.00 -7.96
C TYR A 47 -1.28 8.72 -6.96
N PRO A 48 -0.12 9.24 -7.42
CA PRO A 48 0.44 9.08 -8.76
C PRO A 48 1.09 7.70 -8.96
N SER A 49 1.61 7.10 -7.89
CA SER A 49 2.19 5.75 -7.77
C SER A 49 2.64 5.53 -6.33
N TYR A 50 3.09 4.31 -5.98
CA TYR A 50 3.71 4.02 -4.68
C TYR A 50 5.18 4.47 -4.63
N TYR A 51 5.97 4.13 -5.64
CA TYR A 51 7.33 4.64 -5.77
C TYR A 51 7.33 6.04 -6.42
N LEU A 52 7.77 7.06 -5.69
CA LEU A 52 7.76 8.47 -6.13
C LEU A 52 9.10 8.95 -6.68
N GLY A 53 10.14 8.12 -6.65
CA GLY A 53 11.45 8.45 -7.22
C GLY A 53 11.34 8.80 -8.70
N GLY A 54 11.69 10.04 -9.06
CA GLY A 54 11.61 10.54 -10.43
C GLY A 54 10.23 11.06 -10.86
N ILE A 55 9.31 11.31 -9.93
CA ILE A 55 8.06 12.00 -10.27
C ILE A 55 8.37 13.42 -10.80
N ASP A 56 7.68 13.78 -11.89
CA ASP A 56 7.73 15.13 -12.44
C ASP A 56 7.35 16.16 -11.37
N PRO A 57 8.21 17.15 -11.02
CA PRO A 57 7.91 18.16 -10.01
C PRO A 57 6.63 18.97 -10.30
N ALA A 58 6.19 19.04 -11.55
CA ALA A 58 4.94 19.70 -11.94
C ALA A 58 3.68 18.84 -11.69
N TRP A 59 3.83 17.60 -11.18
CA TRP A 59 2.67 16.77 -10.85
C TRP A 59 1.79 17.44 -9.79
N SER A 60 0.50 17.13 -9.83
CA SER A 60 -0.44 17.63 -8.83
C SER A 60 -1.43 16.55 -8.43
N TRP A 61 -1.67 16.45 -7.13
CA TRP A 61 -2.70 15.60 -6.54
C TRP A 61 -4.10 16.22 -6.65
N ARG A 62 -4.20 17.56 -6.76
CA ARG A 62 -5.49 18.29 -6.70
C ARG A 62 -6.42 17.90 -7.84
N GLY A 63 -5.88 17.72 -9.05
CA GLY A 63 -6.67 17.29 -10.21
C GLY A 63 -7.27 15.89 -10.02
N ALA A 64 -6.48 14.94 -9.50
CA ALA A 64 -6.99 13.60 -9.19
C ALA A 64 -8.02 13.63 -8.05
N PHE A 65 -7.76 14.43 -7.00
CA PHE A 65 -8.69 14.60 -5.88
C PHE A 65 -10.05 15.16 -6.35
N SER A 66 -10.04 16.23 -7.16
CA SER A 66 -11.26 16.80 -7.74
C SER A 66 -11.98 15.79 -8.64
N ALA A 67 -11.27 15.08 -9.52
CA ALA A 67 -11.87 14.08 -10.38
C ALA A 67 -12.56 12.94 -9.61
N LEU A 68 -11.96 12.47 -8.50
CA LEU A 68 -12.55 11.44 -7.65
C LEU A 68 -13.78 11.96 -6.89
N SER A 69 -13.70 13.18 -6.36
CA SER A 69 -14.82 13.88 -5.70
C SER A 69 -16.01 14.05 -6.66
N GLU A 70 -15.76 14.56 -7.86
CA GLU A 70 -16.77 14.74 -8.91
C GLU A 70 -17.36 13.40 -9.34
N LYS A 71 -16.52 12.37 -9.53
CA LYS A 71 -16.98 11.03 -9.90
C LYS A 71 -17.87 10.40 -8.81
N ALA A 72 -17.54 10.60 -7.53
CA ALA A 72 -18.37 10.14 -6.41
C ALA A 72 -19.75 10.82 -6.41
N ALA A 73 -19.81 12.12 -6.69
CA ALA A 73 -21.06 12.88 -6.80
C ALA A 73 -21.89 12.47 -8.04
N GLU A 74 -21.24 12.37 -9.20
CA GLU A 74 -21.84 11.98 -10.48
C GLU A 74 -22.53 10.63 -10.37
N ARG A 75 -21.82 9.65 -9.79
CA ARG A 75 -22.30 8.27 -9.66
C ARG A 75 -23.05 7.99 -8.35
N ARG A 76 -23.16 8.99 -7.47
CA ARG A 76 -23.83 8.92 -6.15
C ARG A 76 -23.38 7.73 -5.30
N ILE A 77 -22.07 7.54 -5.20
CA ILE A 77 -21.44 6.42 -4.49
C ILE A 77 -20.58 6.91 -3.32
N TYR A 78 -20.44 6.09 -2.28
CA TYR A 78 -19.35 6.27 -1.32
C TYR A 78 -18.04 5.77 -1.93
N LEU A 79 -17.04 6.63 -2.09
CA LEU A 79 -15.78 6.28 -2.74
C LEU A 79 -14.64 6.42 -1.75
N ALA A 80 -13.92 5.33 -1.46
CA ALA A 80 -12.67 5.38 -0.71
C ALA A 80 -11.50 5.13 -1.66
N ALA A 81 -10.45 5.97 -1.61
CA ALA A 81 -9.30 5.79 -2.47
C ALA A 81 -7.98 6.22 -1.83
N GLY A 82 -6.92 5.46 -2.13
CA GLY A 82 -5.56 5.78 -1.70
C GLY A 82 -4.81 6.66 -2.70
N ILE A 83 -4.39 7.85 -2.29
CA ILE A 83 -3.64 8.80 -3.11
C ILE A 83 -2.48 9.42 -2.31
N VAL A 84 -1.43 9.86 -3.01
CA VAL A 84 -0.47 10.78 -2.41
C VAL A 84 -0.99 12.21 -2.57
N LEU A 85 -1.01 12.97 -1.48
CA LEU A 85 -1.37 14.39 -1.48
C LEU A 85 -0.39 15.21 -0.67
N GLU A 86 -0.47 16.53 -0.80
CA GLU A 86 0.29 17.48 0.02
C GLU A 86 -0.63 18.07 1.09
N ASP A 87 -0.17 18.04 2.35
CA ASP A 87 -0.84 18.67 3.48
C ASP A 87 0.19 19.22 4.47
N GLY A 88 0.02 20.47 4.89
CA GLY A 88 0.97 21.15 5.79
C GLY A 88 2.38 21.33 5.21
N GLY A 89 2.55 21.30 3.88
CA GLY A 89 3.85 21.42 3.20
C GLY A 89 4.63 20.11 3.05
N SER A 90 4.05 18.98 3.48
CA SER A 90 4.65 17.66 3.35
C SER A 90 3.75 16.73 2.53
N LEU A 91 4.35 15.80 1.79
CA LEU A 91 3.58 14.74 1.14
C LEU A 91 3.09 13.72 2.17
N ARG A 92 1.88 13.21 1.94
CA ARG A 92 1.20 12.23 2.78
C ARG A 92 0.68 11.09 1.89
N ASN A 93 0.88 9.86 2.33
CA ASN A 93 0.14 8.72 1.80
C ASN A 93 -1.24 8.71 2.48
N ALA A 94 -2.28 9.06 1.72
CA ALA A 94 -3.61 9.33 2.23
C ALA A 94 -4.64 8.35 1.69
N ALA A 95 -5.60 7.98 2.54
CA ALA A 95 -6.87 7.40 2.15
C ALA A 95 -7.96 8.44 2.38
N VAL A 96 -8.81 8.66 1.38
CA VAL A 96 -9.91 9.63 1.45
C VAL A 96 -11.21 8.92 1.11
N LEU A 97 -12.22 9.11 1.95
CA LEU A 97 -13.60 8.67 1.72
C LEU A 97 -14.45 9.87 1.31
N TRP A 98 -14.98 9.85 0.10
CA TRP A 98 -16.00 10.79 -0.37
C TRP A 98 -17.39 10.19 -0.23
N GLY A 99 -18.36 11.03 0.12
CA GLY A 99 -19.78 10.70 0.11
C GLY A 99 -20.41 10.80 -1.28
N PRO A 100 -21.68 10.41 -1.42
CA PRO A 100 -22.42 10.44 -2.69
C PRO A 100 -22.74 11.85 -3.20
N ASP A 101 -22.42 12.89 -2.42
CA ASP A 101 -22.47 14.30 -2.80
C ASP A 101 -21.08 14.84 -3.22
N GLY A 102 -20.07 13.97 -3.32
CA GLY A 102 -18.69 14.31 -3.64
C GLY A 102 -17.91 14.94 -2.48
N LYS A 103 -18.53 15.17 -1.32
CA LYS A 103 -17.83 15.80 -0.18
C LYS A 103 -17.00 14.76 0.56
N GLU A 104 -15.84 15.17 1.03
CA GLU A 104 -15.01 14.38 1.93
C GLU A 104 -15.78 14.07 3.23
N ARG A 105 -15.67 12.81 3.67
CA ARG A 105 -16.27 12.28 4.90
C ARG A 105 -15.22 11.86 5.91
N LEU A 106 -14.11 11.32 5.42
CA LEU A 106 -12.99 10.89 6.23
C LEU A 106 -11.70 10.99 5.43
N ARG A 107 -10.62 11.38 6.10
CA ARG A 107 -9.26 11.33 5.57
C ARG A 107 -8.34 10.75 6.63
N THR A 108 -7.52 9.81 6.21
CA THR A 108 -6.52 9.15 7.05
C THR A 108 -5.17 9.23 6.35
N TYR A 109 -4.10 9.41 7.12
CA TYR A 109 -2.73 9.32 6.62
C TYR A 109 -2.08 8.06 7.19
N LYS A 110 -1.33 7.34 6.36
CA LYS A 110 -0.65 6.09 6.73
C LYS A 110 0.23 6.33 7.95
N SER A 111 0.09 5.50 8.97
CA SER A 111 0.83 5.66 10.23
C SER A 111 2.10 4.83 10.24
N ASN A 112 1.99 3.57 9.84
CA ASN A 112 3.11 2.65 9.75
C ASN A 112 3.75 2.72 8.35
N LEU A 113 4.70 3.65 8.20
CA LEU A 113 5.49 3.77 6.97
C LEU A 113 6.31 2.50 6.74
N TRP A 114 6.28 1.99 5.51
CA TRP A 114 6.94 0.74 5.13
C TRP A 114 8.07 0.99 4.14
N HIS A 115 9.22 0.35 4.38
CA HIS A 115 10.35 0.33 3.46
C HIS A 115 10.87 1.74 3.14
N PHE A 116 10.68 2.25 1.92
CA PHE A 116 11.16 3.58 1.51
C PHE A 116 10.13 4.71 1.69
N ASP A 117 8.96 4.45 2.28
CA ASP A 117 7.91 5.45 2.47
C ASP A 117 8.45 6.73 3.13
N GLU A 118 9.30 6.60 4.15
CA GLU A 118 9.89 7.72 4.90
C GLU A 118 10.78 8.65 4.07
N ARG A 119 11.22 8.21 2.88
CA ARG A 119 11.96 9.05 1.94
C ARG A 119 11.06 10.09 1.26
N TYR A 120 9.76 9.83 1.21
CA TYR A 120 8.83 10.60 0.38
C TYR A 120 7.69 11.22 1.17
N VAL A 121 7.16 10.54 2.20
CA VAL A 121 5.96 10.94 2.92
C VAL A 121 6.17 10.93 4.43
N GLU A 122 5.39 11.74 5.14
CA GLU A 122 5.37 11.76 6.60
C GLU A 122 4.18 10.98 7.18
N PRO A 123 4.35 10.32 8.36
CA PRO A 123 3.32 9.48 8.96
C PRO A 123 2.14 10.27 9.55
N GLY A 124 0.96 9.66 9.52
CA GLY A 124 -0.25 10.10 10.22
C GLY A 124 -0.41 9.49 11.60
N LEU A 125 -1.17 10.16 12.47
CA LEU A 125 -1.51 9.68 13.83
C LEU A 125 -3.00 9.82 14.16
N SER A 126 -3.85 10.11 13.17
CA SER A 126 -5.31 10.19 13.33
C SER A 126 -5.98 8.92 12.83
N PHE A 127 -6.88 8.39 13.65
CA PHE A 127 -7.66 7.19 13.37
C PHE A 127 -9.12 7.52 13.58
N ASP A 128 -9.70 8.31 12.68
CA ASP A 128 -11.09 8.77 12.79
C ASP A 128 -12.06 7.83 12.06
N VAL A 129 -13.33 7.98 12.37
CA VAL A 129 -14.43 7.14 11.88
C VAL A 129 -15.50 8.05 11.32
N ALA A 130 -16.07 7.69 10.17
CA ALA A 130 -17.16 8.42 9.54
C ALA A 130 -18.46 7.63 9.59
N GLU A 131 -19.56 8.33 9.88
CA GLU A 131 -20.90 7.78 9.79
C GLU A 131 -21.32 7.58 8.33
N THR A 132 -21.89 6.41 8.05
CA THR A 132 -22.50 6.08 6.76
C THR A 132 -23.91 5.50 6.98
N PRO A 133 -24.77 5.40 5.95
CA PRO A 133 -26.10 4.81 6.06
C PRO A 133 -26.12 3.36 6.57
N TRP A 134 -24.99 2.66 6.54
CA TRP A 134 -24.84 1.28 7.02
C TRP A 134 -24.10 1.19 8.36
N GLY A 135 -23.67 2.32 8.91
CA GLY A 135 -22.93 2.41 10.15
C GLY A 135 -21.53 3.05 10.01
N PRO A 136 -20.82 3.14 11.13
CA PRO A 136 -19.51 3.77 11.23
C PRO A 136 -18.41 3.00 10.48
N VAL A 137 -17.64 3.72 9.65
CA VAL A 137 -16.53 3.20 8.84
C VAL A 137 -15.22 3.88 9.20
N GLY A 138 -14.17 3.09 9.43
CA GLY A 138 -12.80 3.56 9.61
C GLY A 138 -11.93 3.27 8.39
N MET A 139 -10.75 3.90 8.33
CA MET A 139 -9.73 3.58 7.32
C MET A 139 -8.38 3.34 7.99
N MET A 140 -7.65 2.37 7.44
CA MET A 140 -6.22 2.16 7.67
C MET A 140 -5.56 1.95 6.30
N ILE A 141 -4.23 2.05 6.21
CA ILE A 141 -3.55 1.99 4.91
C ILE A 141 -2.43 0.96 4.93
N CYS A 142 -2.62 -0.14 4.21
CA CYS A 142 -1.60 -1.13 3.90
C CYS A 142 -0.87 -1.58 5.17
N ALA A 143 0.42 -1.28 5.31
CA ALA A 143 1.24 -1.69 6.45
C ALA A 143 0.67 -1.29 7.84
N ASP A 144 -0.30 -0.38 7.93
CA ASP A 144 -1.08 -0.14 9.16
C ASP A 144 -1.75 -1.42 9.68
N GLY A 145 -2.24 -2.31 8.81
CA GLY A 145 -2.88 -3.58 9.20
C GLY A 145 -1.92 -4.57 9.88
N ARG A 146 -0.61 -4.31 9.86
CA ARG A 146 0.41 -5.04 10.64
C ARG A 146 0.42 -4.63 12.11
N ILE A 147 -0.15 -3.47 12.45
CA ILE A 147 -0.15 -2.89 13.79
C ILE A 147 -1.51 -3.16 14.46
N PRO A 148 -1.58 -4.08 15.45
CA PRO A 148 -2.82 -4.42 16.14
C PRO A 148 -3.60 -3.23 16.68
N GLU A 149 -2.88 -2.23 17.17
CA GLU A 149 -3.41 -1.06 17.86
C GLU A 149 -4.27 -0.21 16.92
N ILE A 150 -3.93 -0.13 15.63
CA ILE A 150 -4.67 0.70 14.67
C ILE A 150 -6.09 0.19 14.48
N ALA A 151 -6.25 -1.10 14.17
CA ALA A 151 -7.56 -1.73 14.06
C ALA A 151 -8.33 -1.65 15.39
N ARG A 152 -7.63 -1.80 16.53
CA ARG A 152 -8.24 -1.67 17.85
C ARG A 152 -8.75 -0.26 18.13
N ILE A 153 -8.00 0.78 17.78
CA ILE A 153 -8.42 2.17 17.98
C ILE A 153 -9.67 2.47 17.18
N LEU A 154 -9.70 2.06 15.91
CA LEU A 154 -10.88 2.23 15.03
C LEU A 154 -12.10 1.51 15.59
N ALA A 155 -11.94 0.25 16.05
CA ALA A 155 -13.00 -0.51 16.68
C ALA A 155 -13.54 0.15 17.96
N LEU A 156 -12.65 0.66 18.82
CA LEU A 156 -13.03 1.38 20.05
C LEU A 156 -13.73 2.72 19.77
N LYS A 157 -13.45 3.34 18.62
CA LYS A 157 -14.18 4.51 18.10
C LYS A 157 -15.49 4.16 17.41
N GLY A 158 -15.85 2.87 17.37
CA GLY A 158 -17.13 2.38 16.91
C GLY A 158 -17.14 1.84 15.49
N ALA A 159 -16.01 1.83 14.76
CA ALA A 159 -15.97 1.31 13.38
C ALA A 159 -16.47 -0.14 13.32
N ARG A 160 -17.38 -0.40 12.36
CA ARG A 160 -17.88 -1.75 12.05
C ARG A 160 -17.31 -2.32 10.76
N LEU A 161 -16.76 -1.44 9.91
CA LEU A 161 -16.02 -1.76 8.71
C LEU A 161 -14.75 -0.92 8.70
N ILE A 162 -13.62 -1.57 8.41
CA ILE A 162 -12.37 -0.89 8.05
C ILE A 162 -12.17 -1.06 6.54
N LEU A 163 -11.98 0.06 5.86
CA LEU A 163 -11.52 0.06 4.47
C LEU A 163 -9.99 0.18 4.47
N ASP A 164 -9.32 -0.76 3.80
CA ASP A 164 -7.87 -0.83 3.69
C ASP A 164 -7.45 -0.73 2.21
N PRO A 165 -7.15 0.47 1.70
CA PRO A 165 -6.41 0.64 0.46
C PRO A 165 -5.01 0.05 0.64
N THR A 166 -4.60 -0.84 -0.25
CA THR A 166 -3.31 -1.54 -0.12
C THR A 166 -2.46 -1.54 -1.39
N ASN A 167 -1.16 -1.59 -1.17
CA ASN A 167 -0.12 -1.93 -2.13
C ASN A 167 0.77 -3.02 -1.50
N LEU A 168 0.24 -4.24 -1.41
CA LEU A 168 0.94 -5.34 -0.73
C LEU A 168 2.04 -5.90 -1.62
N VAL A 169 3.27 -5.64 -1.21
CA VAL A 169 4.47 -6.21 -1.84
C VAL A 169 4.41 -7.73 -1.75
N ALA A 170 4.63 -8.36 -2.91
CA ALA A 170 4.52 -9.78 -3.10
C ALA A 170 5.74 -10.54 -2.57
N SER A 171 5.46 -11.73 -2.06
CA SER A 171 6.40 -12.80 -1.80
C SER A 171 5.83 -14.10 -2.38
N GLY A 172 6.66 -14.99 -2.88
CA GLY A 172 6.19 -16.23 -3.47
C GLY A 172 7.28 -16.96 -4.23
N ARG A 173 7.11 -18.28 -4.41
CA ARG A 173 8.06 -19.11 -5.18
C ARG A 173 7.87 -18.95 -6.69
N ASP A 174 6.66 -18.61 -7.14
CA ASP A 174 6.32 -18.38 -8.53
C ASP A 174 5.24 -17.30 -8.67
N SER A 175 5.14 -16.72 -9.87
CA SER A 175 4.27 -15.57 -10.16
C SER A 175 2.77 -15.87 -10.06
N SER A 176 2.34 -17.14 -10.05
CA SER A 176 0.93 -17.51 -9.86
C SER A 176 0.53 -17.61 -8.39
N ARG A 177 1.51 -17.68 -7.47
CA ARG A 177 1.29 -17.87 -6.02
C ARG A 177 1.87 -16.72 -5.20
N LEU A 178 1.88 -15.52 -5.76
CA LEU A 178 2.27 -14.32 -5.04
C LEU A 178 1.28 -14.05 -3.90
N SER A 179 1.81 -13.80 -2.70
CA SER A 179 1.03 -13.42 -1.53
C SER A 179 1.84 -12.53 -0.58
N SER A 180 1.19 -12.10 0.51
CA SER A 180 1.79 -11.35 1.61
C SER A 180 1.29 -11.94 2.94
N PRO A 181 2.13 -12.08 3.97
CA PRO A 181 1.70 -12.49 5.30
C PRO A 181 0.51 -11.68 5.84
N GLN A 182 0.45 -10.40 5.44
CA GLN A 182 -0.62 -9.52 5.82
C GLN A 182 -1.99 -9.98 5.30
N LEU A 183 -2.03 -10.41 4.03
CA LEU A 183 -3.22 -10.93 3.36
C LEU A 183 -3.58 -12.34 3.82
N GLU A 184 -2.58 -13.16 4.15
CA GLU A 184 -2.81 -14.55 4.55
C GLU A 184 -3.45 -14.66 5.93
N TYR A 185 -2.93 -13.94 6.92
CA TYR A 185 -3.35 -14.13 8.30
C TYR A 185 -3.46 -12.86 9.14
N MET A 186 -2.72 -11.78 8.85
CA MET A 186 -2.74 -10.62 9.76
C MET A 186 -4.09 -9.89 9.70
N LEU A 187 -4.61 -9.60 8.51
CA LEU A 187 -5.91 -8.92 8.36
C LEU A 187 -7.06 -9.79 8.89
N CYS A 188 -7.00 -11.10 8.69
CA CYS A 188 -7.89 -12.09 9.29
C CYS A 188 -7.93 -11.95 10.82
N ALA A 189 -6.75 -11.91 11.45
CA ALA A 189 -6.63 -11.69 12.89
C ALA A 189 -7.15 -10.32 13.33
N ARG A 190 -6.85 -9.24 12.58
CA ARG A 190 -7.36 -7.89 12.90
C ARG A 190 -8.89 -7.85 12.92
N ALA A 191 -9.54 -8.51 11.96
CA ALA A 191 -11.00 -8.59 11.89
C ALA A 191 -11.57 -9.37 13.07
N ALA A 192 -11.05 -10.58 13.32
CA ALA A 192 -11.50 -11.45 14.41
C ALA A 192 -11.31 -10.82 15.80
N GLU A 193 -10.13 -10.27 16.09
CA GLU A 193 -9.82 -9.67 17.40
C GLU A 193 -10.71 -8.46 17.73
N ASN A 194 -11.28 -7.81 16.71
CA ASN A 194 -12.07 -6.59 16.86
C ASN A 194 -13.56 -6.79 16.53
N GLY A 195 -13.97 -7.96 16.05
CA GLY A 195 -15.35 -8.25 15.71
C GLY A 195 -15.90 -7.29 14.64
N LEU A 196 -15.11 -6.98 13.61
CA LEU A 196 -15.48 -6.03 12.55
C LEU A 196 -15.11 -6.57 11.17
N TRP A 197 -15.71 -5.98 10.14
CA TRP A 197 -15.38 -6.27 8.74
C TRP A 197 -14.11 -5.55 8.32
N ILE A 198 -13.31 -6.17 7.46
CA ILE A 198 -12.18 -5.50 6.77
C ILE A 198 -12.31 -5.73 5.27
N ALA A 199 -12.27 -4.65 4.50
CA ALA A 199 -12.27 -4.69 3.05
C ALA A 199 -10.93 -4.22 2.50
N VAL A 200 -10.39 -4.96 1.54
CA VAL A 200 -9.04 -4.77 1.00
C VAL A 200 -9.13 -4.55 -0.49
N ALA A 201 -8.60 -3.44 -0.98
CA ALA A 201 -8.35 -3.23 -2.42
C ALA A 201 -6.84 -3.13 -2.65
N ASN A 202 -6.31 -4.01 -3.50
CA ASN A 202 -4.87 -4.10 -3.75
C ASN A 202 -4.54 -3.87 -5.22
N LYS A 203 -3.28 -3.51 -5.49
CA LYS A 203 -2.75 -3.46 -6.85
C LYS A 203 -2.22 -4.83 -7.29
N VAL A 204 -2.15 -5.04 -8.60
CA VAL A 204 -1.48 -6.20 -9.23
C VAL A 204 -0.32 -5.76 -10.13
N GLY A 205 0.67 -6.64 -10.25
CA GLY A 205 1.77 -6.45 -11.19
C GLY A 205 2.88 -5.55 -10.66
N LEU A 206 3.85 -5.29 -11.54
CA LEU A 206 5.09 -4.61 -11.23
C LEU A 206 4.96 -3.10 -11.43
N GLU A 207 5.23 -2.33 -10.39
CA GLU A 207 5.33 -0.88 -10.41
C GLU A 207 6.80 -0.46 -10.42
N ALA A 208 7.14 0.58 -11.19
CA ALA A 208 8.50 1.12 -11.26
C ALA A 208 9.59 0.05 -11.47
N GLU A 209 9.23 -1.06 -12.12
CA GLU A 209 10.11 -2.21 -12.35
C GLU A 209 10.75 -2.81 -11.06
N SER A 210 10.28 -2.42 -9.88
CA SER A 210 10.91 -2.80 -8.60
C SER A 210 9.93 -3.20 -7.50
N VAL A 211 8.67 -2.75 -7.58
CA VAL A 211 7.64 -3.07 -6.58
C VAL A 211 6.63 -4.03 -7.18
N LEU A 212 6.76 -5.32 -6.87
CA LEU A 212 5.84 -6.35 -7.32
C LEU A 212 4.66 -6.48 -6.35
N ASN A 213 3.43 -6.34 -6.84
CA ASN A 213 2.23 -6.42 -6.02
C ASN A 213 1.49 -7.75 -6.19
N CYS A 214 1.00 -8.30 -5.08
CA CYS A 214 0.44 -9.66 -5.05
C CYS A 214 -1.06 -9.76 -5.35
N GLY A 215 -1.78 -8.67 -5.65
CA GLY A 215 -3.23 -8.73 -5.81
C GLY A 215 -3.93 -9.27 -4.57
N GLY A 216 -4.94 -10.12 -4.76
CA GLY A 216 -5.63 -10.75 -3.65
C GLY A 216 -6.59 -9.84 -2.89
N SER A 217 -7.14 -8.82 -3.54
CA SER A 217 -8.20 -7.98 -2.93
C SER A 217 -9.30 -8.87 -2.34
N CYS A 218 -9.75 -8.58 -1.13
CA CYS A 218 -10.61 -9.48 -0.37
C CYS A 218 -11.52 -8.73 0.61
N VAL A 219 -12.51 -9.45 1.14
CA VAL A 219 -13.32 -9.00 2.26
C VAL A 219 -13.25 -10.06 3.36
N VAL A 220 -12.94 -9.61 4.57
CA VAL A 220 -12.82 -10.42 5.78
C VAL A 220 -13.98 -10.09 6.70
N ASP A 221 -14.64 -11.12 7.22
CA ASP A 221 -15.75 -10.97 8.15
C ASP A 221 -15.31 -10.79 9.61
N PRO A 222 -16.23 -10.47 10.54
CA PRO A 222 -15.94 -10.34 11.95
C PRO A 222 -15.39 -11.59 12.65
N TYR A 223 -15.41 -12.76 12.03
CA TYR A 223 -14.83 -14.00 12.55
C TYR A 223 -13.38 -14.21 12.06
N GLY A 224 -12.90 -13.35 11.16
CA GLY A 224 -11.58 -13.49 10.53
C GLY A 224 -11.59 -14.34 9.28
N GLU A 225 -12.77 -14.69 8.75
CA GLU A 225 -12.89 -15.50 7.54
C GLU A 225 -12.91 -14.61 6.29
N LYS A 226 -12.10 -14.99 5.29
CA LYS A 226 -12.15 -14.36 3.96
C LYS A 226 -13.40 -14.84 3.21
N VAL A 227 -14.47 -14.05 3.26
CA VAL A 227 -15.75 -14.41 2.60
C VAL A 227 -15.67 -14.34 1.08
N ALA A 228 -14.75 -13.54 0.55
CA ALA A 228 -14.46 -13.48 -0.88
C ALA A 228 -13.05 -12.92 -1.11
N SER A 229 -12.38 -13.35 -2.18
CA SER A 229 -11.05 -12.88 -2.57
C SER A 229 -10.81 -13.05 -4.08
N LEU A 230 -10.08 -12.11 -4.67
CA LEU A 230 -9.58 -12.19 -6.04
C LEU A 230 -8.24 -12.95 -6.10
N GLY A 231 -7.83 -13.31 -7.30
CA GLY A 231 -6.52 -13.91 -7.55
C GLY A 231 -5.35 -12.92 -7.43
N SER A 232 -4.14 -13.47 -7.53
CA SER A 232 -2.88 -12.72 -7.41
C SER A 232 -2.49 -11.94 -8.67
N ALA A 233 -3.23 -12.14 -9.77
CA ALA A 233 -2.99 -11.52 -11.06
C ALA A 233 -4.30 -11.02 -11.69
N GLY A 234 -4.19 -9.99 -12.53
CA GLY A 234 -5.31 -9.44 -13.30
C GLY A 234 -6.06 -8.32 -12.58
N GLU A 235 -6.62 -7.42 -13.38
CA GLU A 235 -7.52 -6.37 -12.91
C GLU A 235 -8.93 -6.95 -12.81
N ASP A 236 -9.64 -6.68 -11.71
CA ASP A 236 -11.01 -7.13 -11.50
C ASP A 236 -11.69 -6.32 -10.38
N ILE A 237 -13.00 -6.51 -10.19
CA ILE A 237 -13.78 -5.88 -9.13
C ILE A 237 -14.48 -6.97 -8.31
N LEU A 238 -14.14 -7.03 -7.02
CA LEU A 238 -14.78 -7.93 -6.08
C LEU A 238 -16.05 -7.29 -5.51
N PHE A 239 -17.21 -7.90 -5.75
CA PHE A 239 -18.49 -7.46 -5.19
C PHE A 239 -18.89 -8.33 -4.00
N VAL A 240 -19.20 -7.72 -2.85
CA VAL A 240 -19.62 -8.42 -1.63
C VAL A 240 -20.78 -7.69 -0.97
N ASP A 241 -21.81 -8.44 -0.56
CA ASP A 241 -22.86 -7.93 0.32
C ASP A 241 -22.43 -8.06 1.78
N VAL A 242 -22.18 -6.92 2.43
CA VAL A 242 -21.73 -6.80 3.81
C VAL A 242 -22.90 -6.42 4.71
N ASP A 243 -23.11 -7.20 5.77
CA ASP A 243 -24.11 -6.88 6.80
C ASP A 243 -23.42 -6.31 8.05
N LEU A 244 -23.47 -4.99 8.19
CA LEU A 244 -22.88 -4.26 9.31
C LEU A 244 -23.76 -4.27 10.57
N ASP A 245 -24.99 -4.81 10.47
CA ASP A 245 -25.88 -5.00 11.61
C ASP A 245 -25.78 -6.42 12.18
N ALA A 246 -25.09 -7.34 11.48
CA ALA A 246 -24.82 -8.67 12.00
C ALA A 246 -24.09 -8.56 13.34
N ALA A 247 -24.68 -9.15 14.38
CA ALA A 247 -24.14 -9.07 15.72
C ALA A 247 -22.72 -9.66 15.71
N PRO A 248 -21.69 -8.91 16.13
CA PRO A 248 -20.35 -9.47 16.25
C PRO A 248 -20.39 -10.58 17.30
N HIS A 249 -19.49 -11.56 17.14
CA HIS A 249 -19.31 -12.56 18.18
C HIS A 249 -18.87 -11.89 19.50
N THR A 250 -19.15 -12.54 20.62
CA THR A 250 -18.77 -12.00 21.93
C THR A 250 -17.25 -11.99 22.06
N LEU A 251 -16.68 -10.79 22.07
CA LEU A 251 -15.26 -10.59 22.32
C LEU A 251 -14.94 -10.74 23.81
N PRO A 252 -13.74 -11.24 24.16
CA PRO A 252 -13.27 -11.24 25.54
C PRO A 252 -13.28 -9.83 26.14
N ALA A 253 -13.58 -9.75 27.44
CA ALA A 253 -13.50 -8.49 28.16
C ALA A 253 -12.07 -7.93 28.14
N ARG A 254 -11.94 -6.62 27.92
CA ARG A 254 -10.66 -5.92 27.95
C ARG A 254 -10.26 -5.60 29.39
N ALA A 255 -8.95 -5.45 29.62
CA ALA A 255 -8.35 -5.05 30.89
C ALA A 255 -7.43 -3.82 30.67
N PRO A 256 -7.99 -2.62 30.39
CA PRO A 256 -7.21 -1.43 29.99
C PRO A 256 -6.12 -1.03 30.99
N GLU A 257 -6.34 -1.29 32.28
CA GLU A 257 -5.38 -1.03 33.35
C GLU A 257 -4.06 -1.80 33.20
N LYS A 258 -4.06 -2.90 32.43
CA LYS A 258 -2.87 -3.72 32.14
C LYS A 258 -2.13 -3.30 30.88
N TYR A 259 -2.67 -2.37 30.10
CA TYR A 259 -2.13 -1.99 28.79
C TYR A 259 -1.13 -0.83 28.84
N GLY A 260 -0.68 -0.44 30.03
CA GLY A 260 0.28 0.66 30.19
C GLY A 260 1.58 0.46 29.41
N ALA A 261 2.01 -0.78 29.15
CA ALA A 261 3.21 -1.07 28.37
C ALA A 261 3.07 -0.68 26.89
N ILE A 262 1.94 -0.98 26.24
CA ILE A 262 1.71 -0.67 24.81
C ILE A 262 1.43 0.82 24.58
N ALA A 263 0.99 1.55 25.61
CA ALA A 263 0.76 2.99 25.55
C ALA A 263 2.04 3.83 25.75
N LYS A 264 3.19 3.20 26.07
CA LYS A 264 4.46 3.91 26.19
C LYS A 264 4.97 4.28 24.81
N LYS A 265 5.39 5.54 24.66
CA LYS A 265 6.18 5.97 23.51
C LYS A 265 7.39 5.05 23.33
N LYS A 266 7.65 4.62 22.10
CA LYS A 266 8.70 3.62 21.80
C LYS A 266 10.04 4.01 22.39
N GLU A 267 10.40 5.31 22.35
CA GLU A 267 11.67 5.87 22.82
C GLU A 267 11.87 5.71 24.33
N ASN A 268 10.76 5.55 25.06
CA ASN A 268 10.74 5.36 26.51
C ASN A 268 10.67 3.88 26.91
N THR A 269 10.72 2.95 25.96
CA THR A 269 10.76 1.52 26.24
C THR A 269 12.21 1.07 26.44
N ARG A 270 12.42 0.14 27.39
CA ARG A 270 13.74 -0.45 27.62
C ARG A 270 14.28 -1.14 26.37
N ALA A 271 13.41 -1.80 25.59
CA ALA A 271 13.79 -2.44 24.35
C ALA A 271 14.39 -1.44 23.34
N PHE A 272 13.73 -0.31 23.11
CA PHE A 272 14.25 0.72 22.20
C PHE A 272 15.52 1.37 22.72
N GLN A 273 15.60 1.66 24.02
CA GLN A 273 16.80 2.21 24.64
C GLN A 273 17.98 1.25 24.48
N SER A 274 17.78 -0.05 24.72
CA SER A 274 18.82 -1.07 24.50
C SER A 274 19.18 -1.28 23.02
N LEU A 275 18.26 -1.04 22.08
CA LEU A 275 18.58 -1.01 20.64
C LEU A 275 19.37 0.25 20.25
N SER A 276 19.22 1.34 21.01
CA SER A 276 19.90 2.62 20.79
C SER A 276 21.23 2.72 21.56
N GLU A 277 21.47 1.82 22.52
CA GLU A 277 22.77 1.64 23.15
C GLU A 277 23.75 1.21 22.06
N SER A 278 24.91 1.89 22.02
CA SER A 278 25.92 1.61 21.01
C SER A 278 26.44 0.19 21.20
N LEU A 279 25.92 -0.74 20.41
CA LEU A 279 26.64 -1.98 20.11
C LEU A 279 27.99 -1.55 19.52
N PRO A 280 29.12 -2.21 19.85
CA PRO A 280 30.35 -2.00 19.11
C PRO A 280 30.02 -2.16 17.62
N PRO A 281 30.49 -1.27 16.75
CA PRO A 281 30.02 -1.21 15.38
C PRO A 281 30.26 -2.57 14.70
N LEU A 282 29.19 -3.30 14.41
CA LEU A 282 29.14 -4.18 13.25
C LEU A 282 28.95 -3.25 12.04
N ALA A 283 29.91 -2.36 11.78
CA ALA A 283 29.76 -1.27 10.80
C ALA A 283 29.69 -1.75 9.34
N GLU A 284 29.67 -3.06 9.05
CA GLU A 284 29.78 -3.56 7.67
C GLU A 284 28.90 -4.79 7.34
N ASP A 285 28.06 -5.30 8.24
CA ASP A 285 27.46 -6.64 8.03
C ASP A 285 26.05 -6.64 7.43
N GLU A 286 25.34 -5.51 7.41
CA GLU A 286 24.01 -5.43 6.78
C GLU A 286 24.11 -4.93 5.34
N ILE A 287 24.18 -5.88 4.41
CA ILE A 287 24.06 -5.63 2.99
C ILE A 287 22.58 -5.76 2.61
N PHE A 288 21.92 -4.65 2.26
CA PHE A 288 20.62 -4.72 1.60
C PHE A 288 20.84 -5.05 0.13
N LEU A 289 20.66 -6.33 -0.20
CA LEU A 289 20.87 -6.87 -1.54
C LEU A 289 19.62 -6.66 -2.40
N GLY A 290 19.75 -5.86 -3.45
CA GLY A 290 18.82 -5.85 -4.57
C GLY A 290 19.14 -6.98 -5.55
N VAL A 291 18.13 -7.68 -6.05
CA VAL A 291 18.29 -8.62 -7.16
C VAL A 291 17.40 -8.16 -8.29
N ALA A 292 18.00 -7.76 -9.41
CA ALA A 292 17.28 -7.29 -10.57
C ALA A 292 17.05 -8.43 -11.56
N GLN A 293 15.83 -8.51 -12.08
CA GLN A 293 15.48 -9.43 -13.17
C GLN A 293 14.77 -8.65 -14.27
N PHE A 294 15.31 -8.71 -15.48
CA PHE A 294 14.70 -8.10 -16.65
C PHE A 294 15.14 -8.82 -17.93
N SER A 295 14.24 -8.88 -18.91
CA SER A 295 14.56 -9.25 -20.28
C SER A 295 15.18 -8.06 -21.02
N TYR A 296 16.08 -8.32 -21.96
CA TYR A 296 16.74 -7.28 -22.74
C TYR A 296 16.97 -7.70 -24.20
N LYS A 297 17.07 -6.72 -25.11
CA LYS A 297 17.44 -6.92 -26.53
C LYS A 297 18.78 -6.26 -26.84
N GLY A 298 19.85 -7.03 -26.68
CA GLY A 298 21.23 -6.58 -26.92
C GLY A 298 21.79 -5.67 -25.81
N THR A 299 23.06 -5.27 -25.96
CA THR A 299 23.83 -4.60 -24.91
C THR A 299 23.30 -3.21 -24.56
N ALA A 300 22.86 -2.41 -25.53
CA ALA A 300 22.36 -1.06 -25.27
C ALA A 300 21.07 -1.07 -24.41
N ASP A 301 20.14 -1.99 -24.70
CA ASP A 301 18.91 -2.16 -23.90
C ASP A 301 19.24 -2.71 -22.51
N TYR A 302 20.19 -3.65 -22.42
CA TYR A 302 20.70 -4.15 -21.14
C TYR A 302 21.23 -3.01 -20.26
N LEU A 303 22.17 -2.20 -20.77
CA LEU A 303 22.79 -1.12 -20.01
C LEU A 303 21.76 -0.08 -19.54
N LYS A 304 20.81 0.27 -20.41
CA LYS A 304 19.72 1.20 -20.05
C LYS A 304 18.85 0.65 -18.93
N ARG A 305 18.49 -0.64 -18.98
CA ARG A 305 17.65 -1.29 -17.95
C ARG A 305 18.44 -1.48 -16.65
N ALA A 306 19.68 -1.94 -16.74
CA ALA A 306 20.58 -2.10 -15.61
C ALA A 306 20.78 -0.79 -14.86
N ALA A 307 21.05 0.32 -15.57
CA ALA A 307 21.16 1.65 -14.98
C ALA A 307 19.88 2.05 -14.22
N ARG A 308 18.70 1.87 -14.84
CA ARG A 308 17.42 2.15 -14.16
C ARG A 308 17.21 1.30 -12.92
N MET A 309 17.55 0.01 -12.96
CA MET A 309 17.43 -0.89 -11.81
C MET A 309 18.37 -0.48 -10.70
N LEU A 310 19.62 -0.15 -11.03
CA LEU A 310 20.62 0.30 -10.07
C LEU A 310 20.18 1.55 -9.34
N THR A 311 19.80 2.60 -10.08
CA THR A 311 19.32 3.85 -9.46
C THR A 311 18.08 3.59 -8.59
N ARG A 312 17.09 2.84 -9.09
CA ARG A 312 15.88 2.55 -8.32
C ARG A 312 16.15 1.68 -7.09
N SER A 313 17.05 0.72 -7.16
CA SER A 313 17.41 -0.12 -6.01
C SER A 313 18.20 0.68 -4.97
N ALA A 314 19.14 1.52 -5.39
CA ALA A 314 19.87 2.44 -4.52
C ALA A 314 18.93 3.43 -3.81
N ASP A 315 17.98 4.01 -4.56
CA ASP A 315 16.91 4.85 -4.02
C ASP A 315 16.04 4.14 -2.98
N GLN A 316 15.91 2.81 -3.09
CA GLN A 316 15.20 1.96 -2.14
C GLN A 316 16.09 1.45 -1.00
N GLY A 317 17.36 1.87 -0.96
CA GLY A 317 18.33 1.57 0.10
C GLY A 317 19.31 0.44 -0.20
N ALA A 318 19.29 -0.16 -1.39
CA ALA A 318 20.18 -1.28 -1.71
C ALA A 318 21.65 -0.82 -1.76
N SER A 319 22.53 -1.55 -1.09
CA SER A 319 23.98 -1.29 -1.10
C SER A 319 24.73 -2.18 -2.08
N LEU A 320 24.11 -3.30 -2.49
CA LEU A 320 24.60 -4.18 -3.54
C LEU A 320 23.42 -4.60 -4.42
N VAL A 321 23.57 -4.54 -5.75
CA VAL A 321 22.55 -4.99 -6.69
C VAL A 321 23.14 -6.04 -7.62
N CYS A 322 22.53 -7.23 -7.60
CA CYS A 322 22.84 -8.31 -8.52
C CYS A 322 22.03 -8.13 -9.82
N LEU A 323 22.73 -7.96 -10.94
CA LEU A 323 22.17 -7.82 -12.28
C LEU A 323 22.06 -9.19 -12.98
N PRO A 324 21.09 -9.37 -13.90
CA PRO A 324 20.98 -10.60 -14.67
C PRO A 324 22.23 -10.80 -15.55
N GLY A 325 22.53 -12.06 -15.89
CA GLY A 325 23.74 -12.44 -16.62
C GLY A 325 24.03 -11.56 -17.85
N THR A 326 25.32 -11.27 -18.04
CA THR A 326 25.78 -10.22 -18.96
C THR A 326 25.54 -10.57 -20.42
N PRO A 327 25.37 -9.56 -21.31
CA PRO A 327 25.61 -9.74 -22.73
C PRO A 327 27.06 -10.20 -22.99
N SER A 328 27.45 -10.40 -24.25
CA SER A 328 28.80 -10.80 -24.66
C SER A 328 29.94 -9.80 -24.37
N CYS A 329 29.72 -8.85 -23.45
CA CYS A 329 30.68 -7.83 -22.98
C CYS A 329 31.25 -8.21 -21.60
N SER A 330 32.42 -7.67 -21.25
CA SER A 330 33.07 -7.97 -19.98
C SER A 330 32.37 -7.24 -18.81
N GLY A 331 32.57 -7.75 -17.59
CA GLY A 331 32.08 -7.09 -16.37
C GLY A 331 32.64 -5.67 -16.20
N ASP A 332 33.89 -5.43 -16.59
CA ASP A 332 34.54 -4.11 -16.51
C ASP A 332 33.91 -3.09 -17.45
N GLU A 333 33.55 -3.50 -18.67
CA GLU A 333 32.86 -2.64 -19.64
C GLU A 333 31.47 -2.22 -19.13
N ILE A 334 30.76 -3.16 -18.50
CA ILE A 334 29.47 -2.89 -17.86
C ILE A 334 29.65 -1.96 -16.67
N ALA A 335 30.64 -2.22 -15.82
CA ALA A 335 30.93 -1.40 -14.65
C ALA A 335 31.26 0.04 -15.07
N ALA A 336 32.12 0.24 -16.07
CA ALA A 336 32.46 1.55 -16.60
C ALA A 336 31.24 2.30 -17.17
N ALA A 337 30.36 1.59 -17.88
CA ALA A 337 29.14 2.17 -18.45
C ALA A 337 28.09 2.52 -17.38
N LEU A 338 28.00 1.76 -16.29
CA LEU A 338 27.00 1.94 -15.24
C LEU A 338 27.46 2.83 -14.08
N SER A 339 28.77 2.97 -13.86
CA SER A 339 29.34 3.80 -12.80
C SER A 339 28.79 5.25 -12.74
N PRO A 340 28.58 5.95 -13.88
CA PRO A 340 27.96 7.27 -13.86
C PRO A 340 26.54 7.29 -13.28
N SER A 341 25.80 6.19 -13.39
CA SER A 341 24.41 6.07 -12.87
C SER A 341 24.36 5.86 -11.35
N LEU A 342 25.50 5.60 -10.72
CA LEU A 342 25.69 5.39 -9.29
C LEU A 342 26.49 6.52 -8.63
N ALA A 343 26.85 7.56 -9.38
CA ALA A 343 27.68 8.64 -8.87
C ALA A 343 26.96 9.39 -7.72
N GLY A 344 27.48 9.23 -6.50
CA GLY A 344 26.91 9.82 -5.28
C GLY A 344 26.11 8.83 -4.41
N GLU A 345 25.82 7.64 -4.91
CA GLU A 345 25.11 6.57 -4.18
C GLU A 345 26.09 5.63 -3.47
N LYS A 346 25.73 5.11 -2.29
CA LYS A 346 26.49 4.05 -1.59
C LYS A 346 26.09 2.66 -2.10
N CYS A 347 26.04 2.47 -3.42
CA CYS A 347 25.56 1.23 -4.05
C CYS A 347 26.59 0.66 -5.02
N MET A 348 26.81 -0.65 -4.97
CA MET A 348 27.66 -1.41 -5.89
C MET A 348 26.81 -2.33 -6.78
N ALA A 349 27.31 -2.64 -7.98
CA ALA A 349 26.68 -3.60 -8.89
C ALA A 349 27.55 -4.87 -8.99
N ALA A 350 26.92 -6.03 -8.94
CA ALA A 350 27.53 -7.31 -9.27
C ALA A 350 26.76 -7.95 -10.43
N CYS A 351 27.46 -8.56 -11.38
CA CYS A 351 26.84 -9.35 -12.45
C CYS A 351 26.97 -10.83 -12.10
N ALA A 352 25.87 -11.57 -12.22
CA ALA A 352 25.82 -13.02 -11.98
C ALA A 352 26.50 -13.84 -13.08
#